data_AF-A0A821HDT8-F1
#
_entry.id   AF-A0A821HDT8-F1
#
_cell.length_a   1.000
_cell.length_b   1.000
_cell.length_c   1.000
_cell.angle_alpha   90.00
_cell.angle_beta   90.00
_cell.angle_gamma   90.00
#
_symmetry.space_group_name_H-M   'P 1'
#
loop_
_entity.id
_entity.type
_entity.pdbx_description
1 polymer ?
#
loop_
_entity_poly.entity_id
_entity_poly.type
_entity_poly.pdbx_seq_one_letter_code
_entity_poly.pdbx_strand_id
1 'polypeptide(L)'
;MSDTRNAYRISNHTRPPVPPFNSNSSFADELLWNQILTEQLLINATLQDYAYDSATTDSELAHGTMGRSPNLIANYSIRNSAKPPSVRQQIFEYINAMNTKTIDFDQTLYVIRVGINNYNLNKSLTPLQTVKSIIKCLNFLVQDS
;
A
#
# COMPACT_ATOMS: atom_id res chain seq x y z
N MET A 1 -8.91 -3.44 -0.72
CA MET A 1 -7.94 -2.32 -0.80
C MET A 1 -7.66 -1.86 0.62
N SER A 2 -6.43 -1.43 0.97
CA SER A 2 -6.11 -1.03 2.37
C SER A 2 -5.57 0.39 2.50
N ASP A 3 -5.15 1.00 1.40
CA ASP A 3 -4.68 2.39 1.36
C ASP A 3 -5.86 3.34 1.57
N THR A 4 -5.87 4.02 2.70
CA THR A 4 -6.93 4.95 3.08
C THR A 4 -6.82 6.27 2.31
N ARG A 5 -5.61 6.84 2.14
CA ARG A 5 -5.37 8.17 1.51
C ARG A 5 -3.96 8.42 0.97
N ASN A 6 -3.02 7.51 1.16
CA ASN A 6 -1.62 7.69 0.83
C ASN A 6 -1.39 7.85 -0.68
N ALA A 7 -2.01 7.03 -1.53
CA ALA A 7 -1.94 7.20 -2.98
C ALA A 7 -2.56 8.52 -3.45
N TYR A 8 -3.64 8.97 -2.83
CA TYR A 8 -4.26 10.26 -3.14
C TYR A 8 -3.34 11.42 -2.84
N ARG A 9 -2.69 11.40 -1.68
CA ARG A 9 -1.69 12.41 -1.32
C ARG A 9 -0.53 12.46 -2.32
N ILE A 10 0.14 11.34 -2.58
CA ILE A 10 1.34 11.36 -3.45
C ILE A 10 1.01 11.52 -4.93
N SER A 11 -0.23 11.24 -5.32
CA SER A 11 -0.70 11.48 -6.67
C SER A 11 -1.14 12.93 -6.89
N ASN A 12 -0.87 13.86 -5.97
CA ASN A 12 -1.40 15.22 -6.01
C ASN A 12 -2.91 15.24 -6.24
N HIS A 13 -3.62 14.41 -5.47
CA HIS A 13 -5.09 14.32 -5.48
C HIS A 13 -5.69 13.83 -6.81
N THR A 14 -4.91 13.17 -7.66
CA THR A 14 -5.39 12.66 -8.96
C THR A 14 -5.82 11.20 -8.93
N ARG A 15 -5.49 10.46 -7.87
CA ARG A 15 -5.77 9.02 -7.74
C ARG A 15 -6.25 8.64 -6.32
N PRO A 16 -7.41 8.01 -6.14
CA PRO A 16 -8.32 7.52 -7.17
C PRO A 16 -8.96 8.67 -7.97
N PRO A 17 -9.36 8.41 -9.23
CA PRO A 17 -10.09 9.40 -10.01
C PRO A 17 -11.44 9.70 -9.37
N VAL A 18 -11.73 10.98 -9.17
CA VAL A 18 -13.04 11.47 -8.73
C VAL A 18 -13.67 12.19 -9.91
N PRO A 19 -14.85 11.80 -10.42
CA PRO A 19 -15.63 10.55 -10.21
C PRO A 19 -14.98 9.28 -10.84
N PRO A 20 -15.45 8.04 -10.55
CA PRO A 20 -16.64 7.65 -9.80
C PRO A 20 -16.44 7.47 -8.28
N PHE A 21 -15.20 7.47 -7.80
CA PHE A 21 -14.92 7.33 -6.36
C PHE A 21 -15.29 8.62 -5.62
N ASN A 22 -15.71 8.49 -4.35
CA ASN A 22 -16.04 9.64 -3.51
C ASN A 22 -14.81 10.55 -3.23
N SER A 23 -15.08 11.77 -2.76
CA SER A 23 -14.03 12.73 -2.37
C SER A 23 -13.26 12.32 -1.11
N ASN A 24 -13.60 11.18 -0.48
CA ASN A 24 -12.93 10.71 0.74
C ASN A 24 -11.58 10.07 0.44
N SER A 25 -11.10 10.16 -0.80
CA SER A 25 -9.75 9.81 -1.27
C SER A 25 -9.38 8.33 -1.18
N SER A 26 -10.38 7.47 -0.92
CA SER A 26 -10.25 6.02 -0.90
C SER A 26 -10.80 5.42 -2.18
N PHE A 27 -10.36 4.21 -2.52
CA PHE A 27 -10.85 3.46 -3.69
C PHE A 27 -12.14 2.69 -3.39
N ALA A 28 -12.92 3.15 -2.41
CA ALA A 28 -14.22 2.65 -2.05
C ALA A 28 -15.14 3.84 -1.72
N ASP A 29 -16.44 3.66 -1.97
CA ASP A 29 -17.47 4.66 -1.66
C ASP A 29 -17.77 4.73 -0.15
N GLU A 30 -17.31 3.72 0.60
CA GLU A 30 -17.46 3.58 2.05
C GLU A 30 -16.10 3.32 2.74
N LEU A 31 -16.14 2.95 4.02
CA LEU A 31 -14.96 2.56 4.79
C LEU A 31 -14.26 1.34 4.16
N LEU A 32 -12.93 1.36 4.18
CA LEU A 32 -12.14 0.19 3.81
C LEU A 32 -12.18 -0.87 4.92
N TRP A 33 -11.92 -2.13 4.56
CA TRP A 33 -11.96 -3.26 5.50
C TRP A 33 -11.08 -3.07 6.74
N ASN A 34 -9.94 -2.37 6.63
CA ASN A 34 -9.04 -2.07 7.75
C ASN A 34 -9.61 -1.00 8.68
N GLN A 35 -10.36 -0.04 8.14
CA GLN A 35 -11.09 0.94 8.94
C GLN A 35 -12.24 0.24 9.68
N ILE A 36 -13.02 -0.60 8.98
CA ILE A 36 -14.07 -1.43 9.59
C ILE A 36 -13.51 -2.32 10.70
N LEU A 37 -12.39 -3.02 10.46
CA LEU A 37 -11.73 -3.86 11.46
C LEU A 37 -11.36 -3.04 12.71
N THR A 38 -10.81 -1.84 12.53
CA THR A 38 -10.38 -1.00 13.64
C THR A 38 -11.59 -0.44 14.40
N GLU A 39 -12.55 0.15 13.70
CA GLU A 39 -13.70 0.83 14.31
C GLU A 39 -14.70 -0.13 14.97
N GLN A 40 -14.84 -1.36 14.45
CA GLN A 40 -15.88 -2.29 14.90
C GLN A 40 -15.36 -3.45 15.76
N LEU A 41 -14.12 -3.90 15.53
CA LEU A 41 -13.60 -5.11 16.18
C LEU A 41 -12.40 -4.84 17.10
N LEU A 42 -11.62 -3.79 16.83
CA LEU A 42 -10.44 -3.42 17.61
C LEU A 42 -10.61 -2.01 18.19
N ILE A 43 -11.71 -1.78 18.92
CA ILE A 43 -12.19 -0.44 19.33
C ILE A 43 -11.15 0.41 20.07
N ASN A 44 -10.18 -0.22 20.76
CA ASN A 44 -9.10 0.48 21.47
C ASN A 44 -7.79 0.60 20.66
N ALA A 45 -7.75 0.07 19.43
CA ALA A 45 -6.59 0.13 18.56
C ALA A 45 -6.61 1.43 17.73
N THR A 46 -5.42 1.95 17.46
CA THR A 46 -5.23 3.05 16.51
C THR A 46 -4.78 2.49 15.17
N LEU A 47 -5.51 2.79 14.09
CA LEU A 47 -5.09 2.45 12.74
C LEU A 47 -3.93 3.36 12.32
N GLN A 48 -2.76 2.76 12.08
CA GLN A 48 -1.64 3.41 11.42
C GLN A 48 -1.49 2.86 10.00
N ASP A 49 -1.80 3.68 9.00
CA ASP A 49 -1.84 3.27 7.61
C ASP A 49 -0.59 3.68 6.83
N TYR A 50 0.23 2.69 6.47
CA TYR A 50 1.38 2.83 5.57
C TYR A 50 1.11 2.24 4.19
N ALA A 51 -0.09 1.73 3.91
CA ALA A 51 -0.41 1.11 2.64
C ALA A 51 -0.51 2.18 1.55
N TYR A 52 0.03 1.87 0.37
CA TYR A 52 -0.15 2.66 -0.85
C TYR A 52 -0.79 1.78 -1.92
N ASP A 53 -1.76 2.33 -2.65
CA ASP A 53 -2.27 1.69 -3.86
C ASP A 53 -1.14 1.41 -4.83
N SER A 54 -1.28 0.34 -5.61
CA SER A 54 -0.31 -0.07 -6.63
C SER A 54 1.11 -0.33 -6.11
N ALA A 55 1.32 -0.36 -4.79
CA ALA A 55 2.58 -0.79 -4.20
C ALA A 55 2.87 -2.25 -4.55
N THR A 56 4.11 -2.50 -4.93
CA THR A 56 4.68 -3.83 -5.12
C THR A 56 5.40 -4.26 -3.85
N THR A 57 5.77 -5.55 -3.76
CA THR A 57 6.57 -6.02 -2.62
C THR A 57 7.92 -5.31 -2.56
N ASP A 58 8.51 -5.07 -3.73
CA ASP A 58 9.87 -4.58 -3.91
C ASP A 58 10.00 -3.89 -5.27
N SER A 59 10.54 -2.67 -5.26
CA SER A 59 10.79 -1.87 -6.45
C SER A 59 11.79 -2.52 -7.41
N GLU A 60 12.68 -3.40 -6.93
CA GLU A 60 13.61 -4.14 -7.80
C GLU A 60 12.93 -5.19 -8.67
N LEU A 61 11.79 -5.74 -8.23
CA LEU A 61 11.05 -6.77 -8.97
C LEU A 61 10.02 -6.15 -9.92
N ALA A 62 9.35 -5.11 -9.45
CA ALA A 62 8.39 -4.33 -10.23
C ALA A 62 8.23 -2.96 -9.57
N HIS A 63 8.16 -1.90 -10.38
CA HIS A 63 7.84 -0.57 -9.87
C HIS A 63 6.32 -0.39 -9.82
N GLY A 64 5.81 0.04 -8.68
CA GLY A 64 4.45 0.55 -8.59
C GLY A 64 4.24 1.77 -9.48
N THR A 65 2.98 2.00 -9.88
CA THR A 65 2.61 3.14 -10.74
C THR A 65 1.35 3.82 -10.26
N MET A 66 1.37 5.14 -10.20
CA MET A 66 0.17 5.97 -9.98
C MET A 66 -0.53 6.37 -11.28
N GLY A 67 0.06 6.09 -12.44
CA GLY A 67 -0.60 6.30 -13.73
C GLY A 67 -1.70 5.27 -14.00
N ARG A 68 -2.75 5.70 -14.72
CA ARG A 68 -3.65 4.78 -15.43
C ARG A 68 -3.31 4.79 -16.92
N SER A 69 -3.54 3.66 -17.58
CA SER A 69 -3.46 3.58 -19.04
C SER A 69 -4.47 4.55 -19.67
N PRO A 70 -4.09 5.34 -20.68
CA PRO A 70 -4.93 6.38 -21.29
C PRO A 70 -6.23 5.88 -21.93
N ASN A 71 -6.41 4.56 -22.06
CA ASN A 71 -7.49 3.95 -22.85
C ASN A 71 -8.79 3.66 -22.08
N LEU A 72 -8.88 3.94 -20.77
CA LEU A 72 -10.10 3.63 -20.00
C LEU A 72 -11.12 4.76 -20.01
N ILE A 73 -10.68 6.02 -20.00
CA ILE A 73 -11.51 7.22 -20.23
C ILE A 73 -10.55 8.34 -20.66
N ALA A 74 -10.70 8.91 -21.86
CA ALA A 74 -9.76 9.87 -22.45
C ALA A 74 -9.44 11.09 -21.55
N ASN A 75 -10.36 11.46 -20.65
CA ASN A 75 -10.24 12.59 -19.73
C ASN A 75 -9.57 12.26 -18.38
N TYR A 76 -9.26 10.98 -18.10
CA TYR A 76 -8.60 10.53 -16.86
C TYR A 76 -7.18 10.01 -17.12
N SER A 77 -6.53 10.55 -18.15
CA SER A 77 -5.11 10.36 -18.40
C SER A 77 -4.31 11.00 -17.26
N ILE A 78 -4.20 10.29 -16.13
CA ILE A 78 -3.41 10.70 -14.98
C ILE A 78 -1.94 10.55 -15.38
N ARG A 79 -1.34 11.65 -15.84
CA ARG A 79 0.10 11.79 -16.05
C ARG A 79 0.79 12.03 -14.71
N ASN A 80 0.63 11.09 -13.79
CA ASN A 80 1.36 11.12 -12.54
C ASN A 80 2.54 10.16 -12.59
N SER A 81 3.75 10.71 -12.52
CA SER A 81 5.02 9.97 -12.47
C SER A 81 5.40 9.52 -11.05
N ALA A 82 4.61 9.89 -10.02
CA ALA A 82 4.79 9.42 -8.67
C ALA A 82 4.69 7.90 -8.63
N LYS A 83 5.62 7.31 -7.90
CA LYS A 83 5.68 5.88 -7.66
C LYS A 83 5.34 5.66 -6.19
N PRO A 84 4.39 4.78 -5.86
CA PRO A 84 4.20 4.38 -4.48
C PRO A 84 5.50 3.79 -3.95
N PRO A 85 5.84 4.01 -2.67
CA PRO A 85 6.84 3.20 -2.01
C PRO A 85 6.42 1.72 -2.06
N SER A 86 7.38 0.85 -2.34
CA SER A 86 7.20 -0.60 -2.19
C SER A 86 6.91 -0.97 -0.74
N VAL A 87 6.36 -2.16 -0.49
CA VAL A 87 6.10 -2.62 0.88
C VAL A 87 7.36 -2.65 1.74
N ARG A 88 8.53 -2.98 1.18
CA ARG A 88 9.79 -2.87 1.92
C ARG A 88 10.07 -1.43 2.37
N GLN A 89 9.80 -0.44 1.52
CA GLN A 89 9.97 0.97 1.87
C GLN A 89 8.91 1.43 2.89
N GLN A 90 7.68 0.94 2.80
CA GLN A 90 6.63 1.21 3.81
C GLN A 90 7.02 0.68 5.19
N ILE A 91 7.60 -0.53 5.25
CA ILE A 91 8.13 -1.11 6.50
C ILE A 91 9.27 -0.25 7.04
N PHE A 92 10.20 0.18 6.18
CA PHE A 92 11.28 1.09 6.57
C PHE A 92 10.75 2.43 7.11
N GLU A 93 9.75 3.02 6.47
CA GLU A 93 9.08 4.24 6.92
C GLU A 93 8.43 4.05 8.30
N TYR A 94 7.76 2.92 8.53
CA TYR A 94 7.17 2.57 9.81
C TYR A 94 8.24 2.46 10.92
N ILE A 95 9.30 1.68 10.69
CA ILE A 95 10.39 1.47 11.67
C ILE A 95 11.02 2.82 12.06
N ASN A 96 11.32 3.67 11.07
CA ASN A 96 11.91 4.98 11.32
C ASN A 96 10.97 5.94 12.07
N ALA A 97 9.66 5.83 11.85
CA ALA A 97 8.68 6.69 12.50
C ALA A 97 8.44 6.32 13.97
N MET A 98 8.59 5.05 14.34
CA MET A 98 8.26 4.56 15.69
C MET A 98 9.19 5.08 16.80
N ASN A 99 10.36 5.63 16.47
CA ASN A 99 11.34 6.17 17.43
C ASN A 99 11.77 5.20 18.55
N THR A 100 11.31 3.95 18.51
CA THR A 100 11.66 2.83 19.36
C THR A 100 12.52 1.87 18.54
N LYS A 101 13.59 1.34 19.14
CA LYS A 101 14.50 0.39 18.48
C LYS A 101 13.94 -1.02 18.34
N THR A 102 12.77 -1.27 18.91
CA THR A 102 12.17 -2.60 19.05
C THR A 102 10.72 -2.54 18.62
N ILE A 103 10.34 -3.45 17.73
CA ILE A 103 8.95 -3.65 17.30
C ILE A 103 8.23 -4.46 18.37
N ASP A 104 7.05 -3.98 18.80
CA ASP A 104 6.23 -4.65 19.81
C ASP A 104 5.12 -5.47 19.16
N PHE A 105 5.40 -6.76 18.96
CA PHE A 105 4.44 -7.73 18.44
C PHE A 105 3.36 -8.13 19.45
N ASP A 106 3.52 -7.82 20.74
CA ASP A 106 2.52 -8.12 21.77
C ASP A 106 1.41 -7.06 21.81
N GLN A 107 1.73 -5.82 21.44
CA GLN A 107 0.78 -4.69 21.42
C GLN A 107 0.32 -4.28 20.02
N THR A 108 0.96 -4.76 18.96
CA THR A 108 0.69 -4.31 17.59
C THR A 108 0.29 -5.45 16.66
N LEU A 109 -0.90 -5.32 16.05
CA LEU A 109 -1.32 -6.18 14.95
C LEU A 109 -0.83 -5.61 13.61
N TYR A 110 0.14 -6.29 13.00
CA TYR A 110 0.63 -5.95 11.66
C TYR A 110 -0.22 -6.64 10.58
N VAL A 111 -0.71 -5.87 9.61
CA VAL A 111 -1.38 -6.43 8.44
C VAL A 111 -0.65 -6.05 7.17
N ILE A 112 -0.08 -7.06 6.51
CA ILE A 112 0.61 -6.91 5.22
C ILE A 112 -0.18 -7.64 4.14
N ARG A 113 -0.79 -6.87 3.23
CA ARG A 113 -1.51 -7.39 2.06
C ARG A 113 -0.85 -6.92 0.78
N VAL A 114 -0.15 -7.82 0.09
CA VAL A 114 0.68 -7.47 -1.08
C VAL A 114 0.75 -8.65 -2.07
N GLY A 115 1.24 -8.38 -3.28
CA GLY A 115 1.64 -9.39 -4.26
C GLY A 115 0.89 -9.28 -5.58
N ILE A 116 -0.38 -8.87 -5.57
CA ILE A 116 -1.16 -8.74 -6.82
C ILE A 116 -0.54 -7.75 -7.81
N ASN A 117 0.01 -6.64 -7.30
CA ASN A 117 0.61 -5.60 -8.13
C ASN A 117 1.92 -6.05 -8.78
N ASN A 118 2.66 -6.99 -8.17
CA ASN A 118 3.84 -7.58 -8.80
C ASN A 118 3.48 -8.21 -10.14
N TYR A 119 2.43 -9.04 -10.19
CA TYR A 119 2.01 -9.68 -11.44
C TYR A 119 1.30 -8.74 -12.40
N ASN A 120 0.60 -7.72 -11.89
CA ASN A 120 -0.05 -6.75 -12.76
C ASN A 120 0.97 -5.90 -13.51
N LEU A 121 2.09 -5.58 -12.88
CA LEU A 121 3.11 -4.66 -13.40
C LEU A 121 4.32 -5.37 -14.02
N ASN A 122 4.59 -6.62 -13.62
CA ASN A 122 5.61 -7.46 -14.24
C ASN A 122 5.07 -8.89 -14.45
N LYS A 123 4.57 -9.12 -15.67
CA LYS A 123 3.98 -10.41 -16.09
C LYS A 123 4.99 -11.55 -16.16
N SER A 124 6.30 -11.26 -16.12
CA SER A 124 7.35 -12.28 -16.14
C SER A 124 7.67 -12.85 -14.75
N LEU A 125 7.17 -12.22 -13.67
CA LEU A 125 7.44 -12.69 -12.31
C LEU A 125 6.73 -14.01 -12.04
N THR A 126 7.49 -14.96 -11.52
CA THR A 126 6.97 -16.24 -11.04
C THR A 126 6.35 -16.09 -9.64
N PRO A 127 5.45 -17.01 -9.25
CA PRO A 127 4.95 -17.04 -7.88
C PRO A 127 6.03 -17.20 -6.82
N LEU A 128 7.04 -18.01 -7.09
CA LEU A 128 8.16 -18.19 -6.17
C LEU A 128 8.93 -16.89 -5.91
N GLN A 129 9.17 -16.07 -6.94
CA GLN A 129 9.85 -14.77 -6.78
C GLN A 129 9.02 -13.81 -5.93
N THR A 130 7.70 -13.75 -6.16
CA THR A 130 6.80 -12.92 -5.36
C THR A 130 6.77 -13.37 -3.90
N VAL A 131 6.61 -14.67 -3.64
CA VAL A 131 6.61 -15.22 -2.28
C VAL A 131 7.94 -14.95 -1.57
N LYS A 132 9.08 -15.17 -2.25
CA LYS A 132 10.41 -14.84 -1.69
C LYS A 132 10.53 -13.35 -1.34
N SER A 133 9.96 -12.46 -2.15
CA SER A 133 9.96 -11.03 -1.87
C SER A 133 9.11 -10.67 -0.66
N ILE A 134 7.94 -11.31 -0.49
CA ILE A 134 7.09 -11.16 0.70
C ILE A 134 7.85 -11.61 1.94
N ILE A 135 8.47 -12.79 1.92
CA ILE A 135 9.27 -13.32 3.04
C ILE A 135 10.40 -12.35 3.38
N LYS A 136 11.09 -11.77 2.40
CA LYS A 136 12.11 -10.74 2.65
C LYS A 136 11.55 -9.51 3.34
N CYS A 137 10.34 -9.05 2.99
CA CYS A 137 9.69 -7.94 3.68
C CYS A 137 9.35 -8.29 5.12
N LEU A 138 8.83 -9.50 5.37
CA LEU A 138 8.52 -9.98 6.71
C LEU A 138 9.78 -10.11 7.57
N ASN A 139 10.86 -10.68 7.02
CA ASN A 139 12.14 -10.76 7.70
C ASN A 139 12.69 -9.37 8.02
N PHE A 140 12.54 -8.41 7.11
CA PHE A 140 12.96 -7.03 7.36
C PHE A 140 12.20 -6.39 8.52
N LEU A 141 10.88 -6.61 8.61
CA LEU A 141 10.09 -6.17 9.76
C LEU A 141 10.58 -6.83 11.06
N VAL A 142 10.89 -8.13 11.05
CA VAL A 142 11.23 -8.88 12.28
C VAL A 142 12.72 -8.78 12.66
N GLN A 143 13.63 -8.41 11.75
CA GLN A 143 15.07 -8.37 12.05
C GLN A 143 15.54 -7.03 12.60
N ASP A 144 14.81 -5.95 12.34
CA ASP A 144 15.03 -4.62 12.91
C ASP A 144 14.23 -4.41 14.22
N SER A 145 13.73 -5.50 14.83
CA SER A 145 13.04 -5.52 16.13
C SER A 145 13.92 -5.99 17.28
#